data_AF-A0A2H9VRK6-F1
#
_entry.id   AF-A0A2H9VRK6-F1
#
_cell.length_a   1.000
_cell.length_b   1.000
_cell.length_c   1.000
_cell.angle_alpha   90.00
_cell.angle_beta   90.00
_cell.angle_gamma   90.00
#
_symmetry.space_group_name_H-M   'P 1'
#
loop_
_entity.id
_entity.type
_entity.pdbx_description
1 polymer ?
#
loop_
_entity_poly.entity_id
_entity_poly.type
_entity_poly.pdbx_seq_one_letter_code
_entity_poly.pdbx_strand_id
1 'polypeptide(L)'
;MKSKVKVALFLLVCIFECSGCFGLFDSGSDHIVGDYYTGWIDLHHTRNIYLSHKDSVSVEVVPAYIFAVGHNGQFIFAKQHPLTGTFPNENIDTSITNHYIIRRVSGQIIGPISEHDFEKFLNGIKLSKPLYDLKYPEYY
;
A
#
# COMPACT_ATOMS: atom_id res chain seq x y z
N MET A 1 -50.52 19.92 -14.74
CA MET A 1 -50.23 18.50 -14.42
C MET A 1 -49.03 17.95 -15.17
N LYS A 2 -48.94 18.11 -16.50
CA LYS A 2 -47.82 17.60 -17.34
C LYS A 2 -46.41 18.11 -16.97
N SER A 3 -46.25 19.35 -16.49
CA SER A 3 -44.91 19.86 -16.14
C SER A 3 -44.37 19.29 -14.82
N LYS A 4 -45.25 19.02 -13.84
CA LYS A 4 -44.86 18.41 -12.55
C LYS A 4 -44.35 16.98 -12.74
N VAL A 5 -44.92 16.23 -13.69
CA VAL A 5 -44.45 14.89 -14.07
C VAL A 5 -43.09 14.94 -14.77
N LYS A 6 -42.85 15.93 -15.64
CA LYS A 6 -41.54 16.14 -16.28
C LYS A 6 -40.44 16.53 -15.28
N VAL A 7 -40.77 17.39 -14.31
CA VAL A 7 -39.85 17.76 -13.23
C VAL A 7 -39.55 16.57 -12.31
N ALA A 8 -40.55 15.78 -11.96
CA ALA A 8 -40.36 14.57 -11.16
C ALA A 8 -39.48 13.53 -11.89
N LEU A 9 -39.68 13.34 -13.20
CA LEU A 9 -38.86 12.44 -14.01
C LEU A 9 -37.42 12.92 -14.12
N PHE A 10 -37.20 14.23 -14.30
CA PHE A 10 -35.87 14.83 -14.34
C PHE A 10 -35.12 14.66 -13.00
N LEU A 11 -35.79 14.90 -11.87
CA LEU A 11 -35.20 14.69 -10.54
C LEU A 11 -34.85 13.22 -10.29
N LEU A 12 -35.64 12.28 -10.79
CA LEU A 12 -35.39 10.85 -10.65
C LEU A 12 -34.15 10.41 -11.46
N VAL A 13 -33.97 10.95 -12.66
CA VAL A 13 -32.76 10.72 -13.48
C VAL A 13 -31.51 11.29 -12.81
N CYS A 14 -31.59 12.51 -12.25
CA CYS A 14 -30.46 13.09 -11.50
C CYS A 14 -30.05 12.26 -10.28
N ILE A 15 -31.00 11.63 -9.58
CA ILE A 15 -30.69 10.75 -8.43
C ILE A 15 -29.96 9.47 -8.90
N PHE A 16 -30.32 8.92 -10.07
CA PHE A 16 -29.62 7.77 -10.65
C PHE A 16 -28.23 8.11 -11.20
N GLU A 17 -28.01 9.33 -11.66
CA GLU A 17 -26.69 9.78 -12.14
C GLU A 17 -25.76 10.15 -10.98
N CYS A 18 -26.28 10.62 -9.84
CA CYS A 18 -25.47 10.91 -8.65
C CYS A 18 -24.98 9.67 -7.89
N SER A 19 -25.52 8.48 -8.16
CA SER A 19 -25.05 7.21 -7.55
C SER A 19 -23.96 6.51 -8.37
N GLY A 20 -23.59 7.01 -9.54
CA GLY A 20 -22.67 6.34 -10.47
C GLY A 20 -21.18 6.37 -10.09
N CYS A 21 -20.77 7.01 -8.99
CA CYS A 21 -19.35 7.17 -8.65
C CYS A 21 -18.98 6.89 -7.19
N PHE A 22 -19.92 6.43 -6.35
CA PHE A 22 -19.65 6.15 -4.93
C PHE A 22 -19.66 4.64 -4.68
N GLY A 23 -18.48 3.99 -4.71
CA GLY A 23 -18.29 2.66 -4.13
C GLY A 23 -17.85 1.52 -5.05
N LEU A 24 -17.30 1.79 -6.24
CA LEU A 24 -16.78 0.74 -7.13
C LEU A 24 -15.33 0.32 -6.85
N PHE A 25 -14.55 1.13 -6.13
CA PHE A 25 -13.16 0.83 -5.79
C PHE A 25 -13.05 0.66 -4.27
N ASP A 26 -12.69 -0.54 -3.84
CA ASP A 26 -12.29 -0.77 -2.46
C ASP A 26 -10.80 -0.45 -2.37
N SER A 27 -10.43 0.49 -1.51
CA SER A 27 -9.04 0.91 -1.39
C SER A 27 -8.79 1.48 -0.01
N GLY A 28 -7.54 1.43 0.40
CA GLY A 28 -7.13 1.98 1.69
C GLY A 28 -5.66 2.33 1.69
N SER A 29 -5.29 3.24 2.58
CA SER A 29 -3.92 3.63 2.81
C SER A 29 -3.65 3.94 4.27
N ASP A 30 -2.40 3.72 4.68
CA ASP A 30 -1.90 4.06 6.00
C ASP A 30 -0.62 4.88 5.85
N HIS A 31 -0.52 5.97 6.62
CA HIS A 31 0.67 6.81 6.62
C HIS A 31 1.81 6.12 7.37
N ILE A 32 3.00 6.08 6.76
CA ILE A 32 4.21 5.57 7.41
C ILE A 32 4.97 6.74 8.04
N VAL A 33 5.61 7.57 7.21
CA VAL A 33 6.38 8.74 7.62
C VAL A 33 6.71 9.62 6.43
N GLY A 34 6.69 10.94 6.60
CA GLY A 34 6.93 11.88 5.49
C GLY A 34 5.94 11.62 4.35
N ASP A 35 6.44 11.42 3.14
CA ASP A 35 5.63 11.19 1.94
C ASP A 35 5.41 9.69 1.64
N TYR A 36 5.78 8.79 2.55
CA TYR A 36 5.62 7.34 2.40
C TYR A 36 4.33 6.84 3.02
N TYR A 37 3.62 6.00 2.26
CA TYR A 37 2.36 5.37 2.64
C TYR A 37 2.37 3.90 2.25
N THR A 38 1.64 3.06 2.98
CA THR A 38 1.16 1.79 2.43
C THR A 38 -0.20 1.99 1.80
N GLY A 39 -0.56 1.17 0.82
CA GLY A 39 -1.94 1.13 0.34
C GLY A 39 -2.18 0.06 -0.69
N TRP A 40 -3.45 -0.19 -0.96
CA TRP A 40 -3.95 -1.26 -1.81
C TRP A 40 -5.16 -0.75 -2.60
N ILE A 41 -5.40 -1.39 -3.74
CA ILE A 41 -6.54 -1.13 -4.61
C ILE A 41 -7.19 -2.47 -4.93
N ASP A 42 -8.52 -2.50 -4.80
CA ASP A 42 -9.48 -3.59 -4.98
C ASP A 42 -9.27 -4.81 -4.08
N LEU A 43 -8.04 -5.27 -3.91
CA LEU A 43 -7.70 -6.48 -3.16
C LEU A 43 -6.61 -6.18 -2.13
N HIS A 44 -6.83 -6.51 -0.86
CA HIS A 44 -5.87 -6.19 0.21
C HIS A 44 -4.45 -6.74 0.00
N HIS A 45 -4.31 -7.89 -0.67
CA HIS A 45 -3.00 -8.47 -0.99
C HIS A 45 -2.17 -7.64 -2.00
N THR A 46 -2.75 -6.63 -2.67
CA THR A 46 -2.02 -5.67 -3.50
C THR A 46 -1.35 -4.57 -2.68
N ARG A 47 -1.39 -4.66 -1.34
CA ARG A 47 -0.79 -3.67 -0.45
C ARG A 47 0.71 -3.54 -0.70
N ASN A 48 1.13 -2.37 -1.20
CA ASN A 48 2.50 -2.01 -1.49
C ASN A 48 2.95 -0.82 -0.61
N ILE A 49 4.19 -0.36 -0.76
CA ILE A 49 4.62 0.96 -0.27
C ILE A 49 4.77 1.88 -1.48
N TYR A 50 4.24 3.09 -1.38
CA TYR A 50 4.38 4.12 -2.39
C TYR A 50 4.77 5.47 -1.78
N LEU A 51 5.37 6.31 -2.62
CA LEU A 51 5.56 7.73 -2.36
C LEU A 51 4.35 8.49 -2.90
N SER A 52 3.73 9.31 -2.06
CA SER A 52 2.63 10.19 -2.45
C SER A 52 3.05 11.64 -2.31
N HIS A 53 2.96 12.41 -3.39
CA HIS A 53 3.15 13.86 -3.34
C HIS A 53 1.80 14.50 -3.63
N LYS A 54 1.43 15.54 -2.86
CA LYS A 54 0.10 16.17 -2.89
C LYS A 54 -0.45 16.48 -4.29
N ASP A 55 0.42 16.73 -5.26
CA ASP A 55 0.05 17.17 -6.61
C ASP A 55 0.57 16.24 -7.72
N SER A 56 1.09 15.04 -7.38
CA SER A 56 1.72 14.13 -8.34
C SER A 56 1.19 12.70 -8.27
N VAL A 57 1.44 11.95 -9.35
CA VAL A 57 1.20 10.52 -9.42
C VAL A 57 1.98 9.80 -8.31
N SER A 58 1.30 8.94 -7.55
CA SER A 58 1.94 8.07 -6.57
C SER A 58 2.88 7.08 -7.25
N VAL A 59 4.09 6.92 -6.71
CA VAL A 59 5.11 6.02 -7.27
C VAL A 59 5.31 4.86 -6.32
N GLU A 60 5.08 3.63 -6.78
CA GLU A 60 5.42 2.42 -6.03
C GLU A 60 6.93 2.38 -5.76
N VAL A 61 7.29 2.12 -4.50
CA VAL A 61 8.70 1.98 -4.06
C VAL A 61 9.00 0.58 -3.57
N VAL A 62 8.04 -0.12 -2.97
CA VAL A 62 8.20 -1.53 -2.59
C VAL A 62 6.97 -2.29 -3.06
N PRO A 63 7.13 -3.37 -3.86
CA PRO A 63 6.00 -4.11 -4.40
C PRO A 63 5.20 -4.84 -3.32
N ALA A 64 3.97 -5.19 -3.65
CA ALA A 64 3.12 -6.03 -2.82
C ALA A 64 3.67 -7.47 -2.66
N TYR A 65 3.31 -8.24 -1.63
CA TYR A 65 2.44 -7.90 -0.50
C TYR A 65 3.24 -7.48 0.73
N ILE A 66 2.97 -6.30 1.24
CA ILE A 66 3.61 -5.77 2.45
C ILE A 66 2.77 -6.12 3.68
N PHE A 67 3.34 -6.92 4.57
CA PHE A 67 2.66 -7.40 5.78
C PHE A 67 3.16 -6.73 7.07
N ALA A 68 4.33 -6.09 7.05
CA ALA A 68 4.83 -5.31 8.18
C ALA A 68 5.70 -4.13 7.74
N VAL A 69 5.48 -2.96 8.34
CA VAL A 69 6.27 -1.75 8.12
C VAL A 69 6.60 -1.08 9.44
N GLY A 70 7.84 -0.60 9.55
CA GLY A 70 8.32 0.19 10.68
C GLY A 70 9.30 1.24 10.21
N HIS A 71 9.59 2.24 11.03
CA HIS A 71 10.54 3.28 10.67
C HIS A 71 11.31 3.85 11.86
N ASN A 72 12.37 4.59 11.57
CA ASN A 72 13.05 5.44 12.54
C ASN A 72 13.45 6.77 11.90
N GLY A 73 14.34 7.53 12.55
CA GLY A 73 14.82 8.82 12.05
C GLY A 73 15.48 8.77 10.67
N GLN A 74 16.02 7.61 10.27
CA GLN A 74 16.90 7.47 9.10
C GLN A 74 16.34 6.51 8.03
N PHE A 75 15.58 5.49 8.46
CA PHE A 75 15.18 4.38 7.60
C PHE A 75 13.69 4.05 7.75
N ILE A 76 13.12 3.48 6.69
CA ILE A 76 11.89 2.69 6.72
C ILE A 76 12.29 1.24 6.47
N PHE A 77 11.69 0.32 7.21
CA PHE A 77 11.92 -1.11 7.11
C PHE A 77 10.60 -1.77 6.75
N ALA A 78 10.62 -2.67 5.76
CA ALA A 78 9.42 -3.39 5.34
C ALA A 78 9.72 -4.88 5.20
N LYS A 79 8.73 -5.70 5.54
CA LYS A 79 8.69 -7.14 5.25
C LYS A 79 7.64 -7.41 4.19
N GLN A 80 8.02 -8.22 3.22
CA GLN A 80 7.21 -8.54 2.05
C GLN A 80 7.12 -10.06 1.86
N HIS A 81 5.92 -10.53 1.55
CA HIS A 81 5.70 -11.82 0.92
C HIS A 81 5.45 -11.58 -0.58
N PRO A 82 6.23 -12.18 -1.49
CA PRO A 82 6.02 -11.98 -2.91
C PRO A 82 4.66 -12.55 -3.34
N LEU A 83 4.06 -11.93 -4.35
CA LEU A 83 2.88 -12.45 -5.01
C LEU A 83 3.29 -13.45 -6.10
N THR A 84 2.50 -14.51 -6.25
CA THR A 84 2.64 -15.51 -7.31
C THR A 84 1.37 -15.59 -8.14
N GLY A 85 1.50 -15.88 -9.44
CA GLY A 85 0.37 -15.89 -10.37
C GLY A 85 0.25 -14.59 -11.15
N THR A 86 -0.98 -14.24 -11.54
CA THR A 86 -1.29 -13.06 -12.35
C THR A 86 -2.57 -12.41 -11.85
N PHE A 87 -2.58 -11.08 -11.75
CA PHE A 87 -3.76 -10.33 -11.33
C PHE A 87 -5.01 -10.72 -12.16
N PRO A 88 -6.19 -10.91 -11.53
CA PRO A 88 -6.48 -10.76 -10.10
C PRO A 88 -6.29 -12.05 -9.27
N ASN A 89 -5.80 -13.14 -9.86
CA ASN A 89 -5.70 -14.46 -9.21
C ASN A 89 -4.32 -14.68 -8.54
N GLU A 90 -3.76 -13.62 -7.94
CA GLU A 90 -2.45 -13.68 -7.29
C GLU A 90 -2.56 -14.28 -5.89
N ASN A 91 -1.56 -15.05 -5.48
CA ASN A 91 -1.47 -15.65 -4.15
C ASN A 91 -0.26 -15.10 -3.41
N ILE A 92 -0.42 -14.83 -2.11
CA ILE A 92 0.69 -14.46 -1.23
C ILE A 92 1.53 -15.71 -0.98
N ASP A 93 2.80 -15.68 -1.40
CA ASP A 93 3.75 -16.73 -1.06
C ASP A 93 4.39 -16.46 0.31
N THR A 94 3.77 -17.02 1.35
CA THR A 94 4.25 -16.87 2.73
C THR A 94 5.51 -17.68 3.03
N SER A 95 5.97 -18.53 2.09
CA SER A 95 7.22 -19.29 2.26
C SER A 95 8.47 -18.42 2.09
N ILE A 96 8.33 -17.25 1.45
CA ILE A 96 9.42 -16.30 1.21
C ILE A 96 9.14 -15.01 1.96
N THR A 97 10.06 -14.58 2.82
CA THR A 97 10.04 -13.25 3.44
C THR A 97 11.21 -12.42 2.93
N ASN A 98 10.89 -11.41 2.13
CA ASN A 98 11.85 -10.42 1.68
C ASN A 98 11.88 -9.23 2.64
N HIS A 99 13.06 -8.64 2.79
CA HIS A 99 13.26 -7.42 3.54
C HIS A 99 13.60 -6.28 2.60
N TYR A 100 13.06 -5.11 2.90
CA TYR A 100 13.38 -3.86 2.24
C TYR A 100 13.78 -2.80 3.26
N ILE A 101 14.78 -2.01 2.91
CA ILE A 101 15.24 -0.84 3.66
C ILE A 101 15.17 0.36 2.73
N ILE A 102 14.48 1.41 3.15
CA ILE A 102 14.42 2.69 2.42
C ILE A 102 15.15 3.74 3.25
N ARG A 103 16.17 4.39 2.67
CA ARG A 103 16.82 5.54 3.28
C ARG A 103 15.93 6.77 3.13
N ARG A 104 15.48 7.34 4.24
CA ARG A 104 14.50 8.45 4.22
C ARG A 104 15.01 9.72 3.53
N VAL A 105 16.31 10.01 3.69
CA VAL A 105 16.90 11.25 3.14
C VAL A 105 17.17 11.15 1.65
N SER A 106 17.66 10.00 1.17
CA SER A 106 18.03 9.84 -0.24
C SER A 106 16.96 9.16 -1.09
N GLY A 107 15.94 8.57 -0.47
CA GLY A 107 14.99 7.69 -1.14
C GLY A 107 15.59 6.38 -1.65
N GLN A 108 16.86 6.08 -1.35
CA GLN A 108 17.51 4.86 -1.81
C GLN A 108 16.85 3.63 -1.20
N ILE A 109 16.55 2.65 -2.04
CA ILE A 109 15.91 1.39 -1.68
C ILE A 109 16.95 0.26 -1.75
N ILE A 110 16.99 -0.55 -0.70
CA ILE A 110 17.82 -1.76 -0.61
C ILE A 110 16.86 -2.93 -0.38
N GLY A 111 16.68 -3.76 -1.40
CA GLY A 111 15.78 -4.90 -1.35
C GLY A 111 15.40 -5.38 -2.76
N PRO A 112 14.81 -6.56 -2.89
CA PRO A 112 14.56 -7.53 -1.80
C PRO A 112 15.87 -8.15 -1.30
N ILE A 113 16.03 -8.29 0.02
CA ILE A 113 17.15 -9.01 0.65
C ILE A 113 16.65 -10.06 1.65
N SER A 114 17.51 -11.05 1.92
CA SER A 114 17.23 -12.11 2.90
C SER A 114 17.24 -11.56 4.34
N GLU A 115 16.65 -12.29 5.30
CA GLU A 115 16.76 -11.94 6.74
C GLU A 115 18.24 -11.90 7.17
N HIS A 116 19.09 -12.80 6.66
CA HIS A 116 20.52 -12.79 6.98
C HIS A 116 21.22 -11.50 6.53
N ASP A 117 20.96 -11.05 5.30
CA ASP A 117 21.55 -9.81 4.77
C ASP A 117 20.96 -8.57 5.45
N PHE A 118 19.68 -8.63 5.84
CA PHE A 118 19.03 -7.60 6.62
C PHE A 118 19.67 -7.45 8.00
N GLU A 119 19.87 -8.54 8.73
CA GLU A 119 20.56 -8.54 10.02
C GLU A 119 22.01 -8.05 9.88
N LYS A 120 22.72 -8.49 8.84
CA LYS A 120 24.08 -8.01 8.53
C LYS A 120 24.09 -6.49 8.29
N PHE A 121 23.10 -5.97 7.56
CA PHE A 121 22.95 -4.53 7.36
C PHE A 121 22.75 -3.80 8.69
N LEU A 122 21.79 -4.25 9.53
CA LEU A 122 21.51 -3.63 10.82
C LEU A 122 22.74 -3.63 11.73
N ASN A 123 23.46 -4.75 11.79
CA ASN A 123 24.70 -4.87 12.56
C ASN A 123 25.79 -3.92 12.03
N GLY A 124 25.92 -3.80 10.70
CA GLY A 124 26.87 -2.89 10.06
C GLY A 124 26.66 -1.41 10.41
N ILE A 125 25.41 -1.01 10.68
CA ILE A 125 25.07 0.35 11.12
C ILE A 125 24.78 0.45 12.63
N LYS A 126 25.05 -0.62 13.41
CA LYS A 126 24.83 -0.71 14.87
C LYS A 126 23.41 -0.35 15.30
N LEU A 127 22.41 -0.80 14.54
CA LEU A 127 21.00 -0.56 14.81
C LEU A 127 20.38 -1.81 15.43
N SER A 128 19.56 -1.64 16.46
CA SER A 128 18.77 -2.73 17.04
C SER A 128 17.72 -3.24 16.06
N LYS A 129 17.09 -4.38 16.36
CA LYS A 129 15.96 -4.86 15.56
C LYS A 129 14.87 -3.78 15.46
N PRO A 130 14.36 -3.45 14.26
CA PRO A 130 13.30 -2.46 14.10
C PRO A 130 12.01 -2.89 14.79
N LEU A 131 11.26 -1.90 15.26
CA LEU A 131 9.86 -2.06 15.63
C LEU A 131 9.01 -1.87 14.37
N TYR A 132 7.98 -2.69 14.23
CA TYR A 132 7.03 -2.62 13.12
C TYR A 132 5.70 -2.10 13.66
N ASP A 133 5.39 -0.85 13.36
CA ASP A 133 4.22 -0.13 13.84
C ASP A 133 2.96 -0.49 13.04
N LEU A 134 3.13 -0.79 11.75
CA LEU A 134 2.06 -1.24 10.86
C LEU A 134 2.22 -2.73 10.60
N LYS A 135 1.16 -3.50 10.85
CA LYS A 135 1.09 -4.94 10.64
C LYS A 135 -0.24 -5.32 10.02
N TYR A 136 -0.21 -6.23 9.05
CA TYR A 136 -1.38 -6.63 8.30
C TYR A 136 -1.56 -8.15 8.28
N PRO A 137 -2.80 -8.67 8.24
CA PRO A 137 -3.05 -10.10 8.14
C PRO A 137 -2.43 -10.71 6.89
N GLU A 138 -1.85 -11.90 6.99
CA GLU A 138 -1.29 -12.63 5.83
C GLU A 138 -2.34 -13.55 5.16
N TYR A 139 -3.61 -13.40 5.52
CA TYR A 139 -4.74 -14.18 5.02
C TYR A 139 -5.97 -13.26 4.88
N TYR A 140 -6.70 -13.41 3.77
CA TYR A 140 -7.97 -12.76 3.49
C TYR A 140 -8.96 -13.80 2.94
#